data_AF-A0AB39RV63-F1
#
_entry.id   AF-A0AB39RV63-F1
#
_cell.length_a   1.000
_cell.length_b   1.000
_cell.length_c   1.000
_cell.angle_alpha   90.00
_cell.angle_beta   90.00
_cell.angle_gamma   90.00
#
_symmetry.space_group_name_H-M   'P 1'
#
loop_
_entity.id
_entity.type
_entity.pdbx_description
1 polymer ?
#
loop_
_entity_poly.entity_id
_entity_poly.type
_entity_poly.pdbx_seq_one_letter_code
_entity_poly.pdbx_strand_id
1 'polypeptide(L)'
;METTYYDHGTAAERWERARMFFDAKDYAAAARILGGLVEEVPEQVGPRLLLARSYYHSAQLRRAEAELRVLVELDPVEHYARLMLGRTLQRQGRNDEAESHMRIASALAGDFAQA
;
A
#
# COMPACT_ATOMS: atom_id res chain seq x y z
N MET A 1 19.26 -13.13 -18.62
CA MET A 1 18.93 -12.57 -17.30
C MET A 1 18.18 -13.66 -16.56
N GLU A 2 18.72 -14.15 -15.46
CA GLU A 2 18.10 -15.20 -14.64
C GLU A 2 16.79 -14.63 -14.08
N THR A 3 15.65 -15.09 -14.60
CA THR A 3 14.35 -14.71 -14.06
C THR A 3 14.26 -15.31 -12.66
N THR A 4 14.34 -14.48 -11.63
CA THR A 4 14.24 -14.97 -10.25
C THR A 4 12.81 -15.48 -9.98
N TYR A 5 12.64 -16.34 -8.98
CA TYR A 5 11.32 -16.85 -8.58
C TYR A 5 10.27 -15.72 -8.34
N TYR A 6 10.72 -14.50 -8.04
CA TYR A 6 9.84 -13.36 -7.80
C TYR A 6 9.37 -12.66 -9.08
N ASP A 7 10.14 -12.74 -10.17
CA ASP A 7 9.96 -11.89 -11.36
C ASP A 7 9.41 -12.66 -12.58
N HIS A 8 9.32 -14.00 -12.49
CA HIS A 8 8.80 -14.82 -13.59
C HIS A 8 7.27 -14.87 -13.63
N GLY A 9 6.74 -14.98 -14.84
CA GLY A 9 5.31 -15.09 -15.15
C GLY A 9 4.69 -13.76 -15.60
N THR A 10 3.47 -13.86 -16.10
CA THR A 10 2.62 -12.73 -16.45
C THR A 10 2.36 -11.82 -15.24
N ALA A 11 1.95 -10.58 -15.48
CA ALA A 11 1.58 -9.66 -14.41
C ALA A 11 0.45 -10.23 -13.53
N ALA A 12 -0.51 -10.96 -14.13
CA ALA A 12 -1.58 -11.64 -13.41
C ALA A 12 -1.05 -12.75 -12.50
N GLU A 13 -0.16 -13.63 -12.98
CA GLU A 13 0.43 -14.69 -12.16
C GLU A 13 1.27 -14.13 -11.01
N ARG A 14 2.04 -13.08 -11.26
CA ARG A 14 2.80 -12.37 -10.22
C ARG A 14 1.87 -11.69 -9.20
N TRP A 15 0.75 -11.13 -9.64
CA TRP A 15 -0.25 -10.55 -8.76
C TRP A 15 -0.87 -11.60 -7.82
N GLU A 16 -1.27 -12.77 -8.36
CA GLU A 16 -1.76 -13.88 -7.54
C GLU A 16 -0.70 -14.35 -6.54
N ARG A 17 0.56 -14.49 -6.97
CA ARG A 17 1.67 -14.90 -6.11
C ARG A 17 1.93 -13.91 -4.98
N ALA A 18 1.91 -12.61 -5.29
CA ALA A 18 2.05 -11.56 -4.29
C ALA A 18 0.94 -11.62 -3.23
N ARG A 19 -0.31 -11.86 -3.64
CA ARG A 19 -1.44 -12.07 -2.72
C ARG A 19 -1.23 -13.29 -1.83
N MET A 20 -0.78 -14.41 -2.39
CA MET A 20 -0.47 -15.62 -1.61
C MET A 20 0.59 -15.36 -0.53
N PHE A 21 1.67 -14.66 -0.87
CA PHE A 21 2.69 -14.28 0.13
C PHE A 21 2.15 -13.33 1.18
N PHE A 22 1.32 -12.36 0.78
CA PHE A 22 0.67 -11.43 1.71
C PHE A 22 -0.24 -12.16 2.70
N ASP A 23 -1.06 -13.10 2.22
CA ASP A 23 -1.97 -13.91 3.04
C ASP A 23 -1.20 -14.84 3.98
N ALA A 24 -0.06 -15.37 3.52
CA ALA A 24 0.89 -16.13 4.33
C ALA A 24 1.67 -15.25 5.34
N LYS A 25 1.43 -13.93 5.36
CA LYS A 25 2.14 -12.92 6.17
C LYS A 25 3.63 -12.80 5.86
N ASP A 26 4.09 -13.35 4.74
CA ASP A 26 5.41 -13.08 4.19
C ASP A 26 5.37 -11.78 3.38
N TYR A 27 5.25 -10.69 4.13
CA TYR A 27 5.15 -9.35 3.57
C TYR A 27 6.41 -8.91 2.83
N ALA A 28 7.56 -9.49 3.15
CA ALA A 28 8.82 -9.19 2.47
C ALA A 28 8.84 -9.79 1.06
N ALA A 29 8.43 -11.05 0.91
CA ALA A 29 8.28 -11.69 -0.39
C ALA A 29 7.18 -11.02 -1.23
N ALA A 30 6.04 -10.69 -0.62
CA ALA A 30 4.96 -9.96 -1.30
C ALA A 30 5.47 -8.62 -1.84
N ALA A 31 6.15 -7.83 -1.02
CA ALA A 31 6.69 -6.53 -1.42
C ALA A 31 7.71 -6.63 -2.57
N ARG A 32 8.51 -7.70 -2.61
CA ARG A 32 9.49 -7.90 -3.69
C ARG A 32 8.80 -8.09 -5.04
N ILE A 33 7.77 -8.93 -5.10
CA ILE A 33 7.00 -9.16 -6.34
C ILE A 33 6.23 -7.90 -6.74
N LEU A 34 5.58 -7.25 -5.76
CA LEU A 34 4.77 -6.07 -6.00
C LEU A 34 5.59 -4.86 -6.45
N GLY A 35 6.85 -4.74 -6.03
CA GLY A 35 7.76 -3.72 -6.53
C GLY A 35 7.89 -3.74 -8.05
N GLY A 36 8.16 -4.92 -8.62
CA GLY A 36 8.23 -5.08 -10.08
C GLY A 36 6.90 -4.79 -10.79
N LEU A 37 5.77 -5.21 -10.20
CA LEU A 37 4.44 -4.91 -10.76
C LEU A 37 4.12 -3.40 -10.77
N VAL A 38 4.53 -2.67 -9.74
CA VAL A 38 4.34 -1.22 -9.65
C VAL A 38 5.26 -0.48 -10.61
N GLU A 39 6.46 -0.99 -10.86
CA GLU A 39 7.37 -0.43 -11.89
C GLU A 39 6.82 -0.62 -13.31
N GLU A 40 6.20 -1.76 -13.59
CA GLU A 40 5.61 -2.06 -14.91
C GLU A 40 4.29 -1.32 -15.16
N VAL A 41 3.47 -1.15 -14.13
CA VAL A 41 2.13 -0.55 -14.25
C VAL A 41 1.90 0.48 -13.12
N PRO A 42 2.58 1.64 -13.16
CA PRO A 42 2.64 2.60 -12.05
C PRO A 42 1.29 3.24 -11.70
N GLU A 43 0.35 3.29 -12.62
CA GLU A 43 -0.99 3.86 -12.47
C GLU A 43 -2.01 2.90 -11.84
N GLN A 44 -1.65 1.63 -11.61
CA GLN A 44 -2.59 0.69 -10.99
C GLN A 44 -2.61 0.81 -9.46
N VAL A 45 -3.79 1.16 -8.92
CA VAL A 45 -4.04 1.30 -7.48
C VAL A 45 -3.81 -0.01 -6.73
N GLY A 46 -4.30 -1.15 -7.26
CA GLY A 46 -4.28 -2.44 -6.56
C GLY A 46 -2.88 -2.93 -6.14
N PRO A 47 -1.94 -3.13 -7.10
CA PRO A 47 -0.56 -3.52 -6.79
C PRO A 47 0.15 -2.54 -5.85
N ARG A 48 0.01 -1.23 -6.08
CA ARG A 48 0.63 -0.21 -5.24
C ARG A 48 0.07 -0.20 -3.82
N LEU A 49 -1.23 -0.40 -3.64
CA LEU A 49 -1.86 -0.48 -2.32
C LEU A 49 -1.41 -1.75 -1.57
N LEU A 50 -1.35 -2.89 -2.24
CA LEU A 50 -0.85 -4.12 -1.62
C LEU A 50 0.64 -4.00 -1.27
N LEU A 51 1.44 -3.29 -2.08
CA LEU A 51 2.84 -3.00 -1.80
C LEU A 51 2.99 -2.15 -0.54
N ALA A 52 2.23 -1.05 -0.44
CA ALA A 52 2.19 -0.20 0.74
C ALA A 52 1.82 -0.98 2.01
N ARG A 53 0.78 -1.82 1.94
CA ARG A 53 0.36 -2.70 3.05
C ARG A 53 1.47 -3.67 3.44
N SER A 54 2.16 -4.27 2.46
CA SER A 54 3.28 -5.18 2.69
C SER A 54 4.42 -4.48 3.42
N TYR A 55 4.76 -3.25 3.02
CA TYR A 55 5.75 -2.44 3.75
C TYR A 55 5.29 -2.07 5.16
N TYR A 56 4.03 -1.70 5.34
CA TYR A 56 3.47 -1.40 6.66
C TYR A 56 3.60 -2.60 7.62
N HIS A 57 3.17 -3.79 7.18
CA HIS A 57 3.20 -4.97 8.02
C HIS A 57 4.62 -5.49 8.30
N SER A 58 5.56 -5.29 7.37
CA SER A 58 6.99 -5.58 7.57
C SER A 58 7.78 -4.45 8.25
N ALA A 59 7.10 -3.46 8.83
CA ALA A 59 7.70 -2.31 9.54
C ALA A 59 8.63 -1.42 8.69
N GLN A 60 8.57 -1.51 7.35
CA GLN A 60 9.28 -0.65 6.42
C GLN A 60 8.51 0.67 6.20
N LEU A 61 8.25 1.40 7.28
CA LEU A 61 7.25 2.48 7.31
C LEU A 61 7.53 3.65 6.35
N ARG A 62 8.81 3.97 6.09
CA ARG A 62 9.18 5.01 5.12
C ARG A 62 8.81 4.62 3.68
N ARG A 63 8.96 3.33 3.33
CA ARG A 63 8.57 2.81 2.01
C ARG A 63 7.06 2.76 1.89
N ALA A 64 6.36 2.34 2.95
CA ALA A 64 4.90 2.38 2.99
C ALA A 64 4.38 3.81 2.75
N GLU A 65 4.93 4.80 3.45
CA GLU A 65 4.55 6.21 3.28
C GLU A 65 4.77 6.69 1.84
N ALA A 66 5.91 6.38 1.22
CA ALA A 66 6.20 6.79 -0.15
C ALA A 66 5.14 6.28 -1.13
N GLU A 67 4.79 4.98 -1.07
CA GLU A 67 3.75 4.41 -1.94
C GLU A 67 2.36 4.99 -1.66
N LEU A 68 2.04 5.24 -0.39
CA LEU A 68 0.74 5.79 0.02
C LEU A 68 0.58 7.25 -0.39
N ARG A 69 1.64 8.06 -0.38
CA ARG A 69 1.59 9.43 -0.89
C ARG A 69 1.29 9.46 -2.39
N VAL A 70 1.95 8.59 -3.17
CA VAL A 70 1.66 8.44 -4.60
C VAL A 70 0.21 8.00 -4.82
N LEU A 71 -0.30 7.04 -4.03
CA LEU A 71 -1.70 6.61 -4.12
C LEU A 71 -2.69 7.74 -3.86
N VAL A 72 -2.45 8.57 -2.84
CA VAL A 72 -3.34 9.69 -2.50
C VAL A 72 -3.29 10.81 -3.55
N GLU A 73 -2.19 10.95 -4.28
CA GLU A 73 -2.08 11.86 -5.42
C GLU A 73 -2.80 11.30 -6.66
N LEU A 74 -2.65 9.99 -6.92
CA LEU A 74 -3.25 9.31 -8.05
C LEU A 74 -4.78 9.17 -7.91
N ASP A 75 -5.23 8.77 -6.73
CA ASP A 75 -6.65 8.64 -6.37
C ASP A 75 -6.93 9.38 -5.05
N PRO A 76 -7.29 10.68 -5.13
CA PRO A 76 -7.57 11.47 -3.94
C PRO A 76 -8.80 11.02 -3.13
N VAL A 77 -9.69 10.19 -3.69
CA VAL A 77 -10.93 9.74 -3.02
C VAL A 77 -10.82 8.32 -2.48
N GLU A 78 -9.70 7.63 -2.71
CA GLU A 78 -9.39 6.33 -2.09
C GLU A 78 -9.15 6.48 -0.57
N HIS A 79 -10.26 6.41 0.18
CA HIS A 79 -10.29 6.58 1.63
C HIS A 79 -9.39 5.57 2.35
N TYR A 80 -9.25 4.35 1.83
CA TYR A 80 -8.43 3.32 2.47
C TYR A 80 -6.93 3.63 2.36
N ALA A 81 -6.47 4.18 1.23
CA ALA A 81 -5.09 4.65 1.08
C ALA A 81 -4.79 5.81 2.05
N ARG A 82 -5.72 6.76 2.21
CA ARG A 82 -5.57 7.84 3.19
C ARG A 82 -5.53 7.33 4.63
N LEU A 83 -6.40 6.38 4.97
CA LEU A 83 -6.40 5.73 6.29
C LEU A 83 -5.05 5.04 6.57
N MET A 84 -4.54 4.30 5.59
CA MET A 84 -3.25 3.63 5.69
C MET A 84 -2.08 4.61 5.82
N LEU A 85 -2.13 5.76 5.14
CA LEU A 85 -1.14 6.83 5.29
C LEU A 85 -1.14 7.38 6.72
N GLY A 86 -2.32 7.69 7.26
CA GLY A 86 -2.48 8.11 8.65
C GLY A 86 -1.91 7.08 9.64
N ARG A 87 -2.26 5.80 9.50
CA ARG A 87 -1.73 4.72 10.36
C ARG A 87 -0.22 4.55 10.25
N THR A 88 0.33 4.73 9.05
CA THR A 88 1.77 4.66 8.81
C THR A 88 2.50 5.79 9.52
N LEU A 89 2.02 7.03 9.37
CA LEU A 89 2.56 8.22 10.03
C LEU A 89 2.48 8.11 11.56
N GLN A 90 1.36 7.63 12.08
CA GLN A 90 1.19 7.40 13.52
C GLN A 90 2.24 6.40 14.04
N ARG A 91 2.47 5.29 13.33
CA ARG A 91 3.48 4.29 13.72
C ARG A 91 4.92 4.79 13.56
N GLN A 92 5.15 5.85 12.78
CA GLN A 92 6.41 6.59 12.74
C GLN A 92 6.53 7.65 13.86
N GLY A 93 5.49 7.89 14.66
CA GLY A 93 5.46 8.91 15.72
C GLY A 93 5.01 10.30 15.25
N ARG A 94 4.55 10.46 14.01
CA ARG A 94 4.10 11.73 13.42
C ARG A 94 2.58 11.91 13.59
N ASN A 95 2.14 12.04 14.84
CA ASN A 95 0.72 12.01 15.20
C ASN A 95 -0.09 13.16 14.59
N ASP A 96 0.46 14.37 14.54
CA ASP A 96 -0.24 15.57 14.04
C ASP A 96 -0.60 15.42 12.54
N GLU A 97 0.35 14.90 11.75
CA GLU A 97 0.12 14.61 10.33
C GLU A 97 -0.84 13.44 10.15
N ALA A 98 -0.68 12.39 10.97
CA ALA A 98 -1.55 11.21 10.94
C ALA A 98 -3.02 11.58 11.14
N GLU A 99 -3.31 12.43 12.12
CA GLU A 99 -4.68 12.84 12.44
C GLU A 99 -5.38 13.52 11.26
N SER A 100 -4.67 14.40 10.54
CA SER A 100 -5.23 15.05 9.35
C SER A 100 -5.61 14.04 8.27
N HIS A 101 -4.77 13.04 8.01
CA HIS A 101 -5.08 11.98 7.04
C HIS A 101 -6.24 11.09 7.49
N MET A 102 -6.30 10.72 8.78
CA MET A 102 -7.39 9.91 9.33
C MET A 102 -8.74 10.64 9.29
N ARG A 103 -8.77 11.95 9.60
CA ARG A 103 -9.98 12.77 9.49
C ARG A 103 -10.51 12.81 8.06
N ILE A 104 -9.64 13.01 7.07
CA ILE A 104 -10.06 13.00 5.65
C ILE A 104 -10.57 11.60 5.25
N ALA A 105 -9.88 10.54 5.67
CA ALA A 105 -10.32 9.18 5.36
C ALA A 105 -11.72 8.87 5.91
N SER A 106 -11.99 9.27 7.17
CA SER A 106 -13.32 9.12 7.79
C SER A 106 -14.39 9.94 7.07
N ALA A 107 -14.06 11.14 6.58
CA ALA A 107 -14.98 11.97 5.81
C ALA A 107 -15.35 11.32 4.47
N LEU A 108 -14.36 10.76 3.77
CA LEU A 108 -14.57 10.06 2.49
C LEU A 108 -15.31 8.73 2.66
N ALA A 109 -15.14 8.05 3.81
CA ALA A 109 -15.85 6.82 4.14
C ALA A 109 -17.33 7.04 4.51
N GLY A 110 -17.75 8.29 4.72
CA GLY A 110 -19.12 8.63 5.13
C GLY A 110 -19.38 8.46 6.63
N ASP A 111 -18.34 8.23 7.43
CA ASP A 111 -18.45 7.98 8.89
C ASP A 111 -18.84 9.24 9.69
N PHE A 112 -18.74 10.43 9.10
CA PHE A 112 -19.16 11.69 9.72
C PHE A 112 -20.68 11.86 9.85
N ALA A 113 -21.50 10.95 9.30
CA ALA A 113 -22.96 11.07 9.28
C ALA A 113 -23.67 10.70 10.60
N GLN A 114 -22.96 10.49 11.72
CA GLN A 114 -23.56 10.11 13.02
C GLN A 114 -23.07 10.98 14.20
N ALA A 115 -23.14 12.30 14.06
CA ALA A 115 -22.98 13.24 15.17
C ALA A 115 -24.29 14.01 15.41
#